data_AF-A0AAD6VJ51-F1
#
_entry.id   AF-A0AAD6VJ51-F1
#
_cell.length_a   1.000
_cell.length_b   1.000
_cell.length_c   1.000
_cell.angle_alpha   90.00
_cell.angle_beta   90.00
_cell.angle_gamma   90.00
#
_symmetry.space_group_name_H-M   'P 1'
#
loop_
_entity.id
_entity.type
_entity.pdbx_description
1 polymer ?
#
loop_
_entity_poly.entity_id
_entity_poly.type
_entity_poly.pdbx_seq_one_letter_code
_entity_poly.pdbx_strand_id
1 'polypeptide(L)'
;MTGPSRCSAYWQEFTKCYASVTSPKQCGPQRDDYLECVHRTKEVPRNAALEVAFERQLAQDLKEHKKELDAQADGVPTRVGLIPSPTLGDSPASDDK
;
A
#
# COMPACT_ATOMS: atom_id res chain seq x y z
N MET A 1 4.91 -8.54 -33.43
CA MET A 1 4.97 -9.86 -32.76
C MET A 1 4.37 -9.70 -31.37
N THR A 2 3.31 -10.43 -31.05
CA THR A 2 2.68 -10.39 -29.72
C THR A 2 3.39 -11.38 -28.82
N GLY A 3 3.94 -10.91 -27.70
CA GLY A 3 4.66 -11.76 -26.74
C GLY A 3 3.73 -12.75 -26.01
N PRO A 4 4.31 -13.74 -25.30
CA PRO A 4 3.53 -14.69 -24.53
C PRO A 4 2.68 -14.00 -23.45
N SER A 5 1.50 -14.55 -23.17
CA SER A 5 0.59 -14.03 -22.14
C SER A 5 1.23 -14.08 -20.74
N ARG A 6 0.82 -13.18 -19.84
CA ARG A 6 1.37 -13.08 -18.46
C ARG A 6 1.41 -14.40 -17.66
N CYS A 7 0.46 -15.29 -17.89
CA CYS A 7 0.35 -16.57 -17.16
C CYS A 7 0.78 -17.79 -18.01
N SER A 8 1.50 -17.59 -19.13
CA SER A 8 1.86 -18.70 -20.04
C SER A 8 2.78 -19.73 -19.38
N ALA A 9 3.65 -19.32 -18.45
CA ALA A 9 4.54 -20.22 -17.74
C ALA A 9 3.76 -21.23 -16.88
N TYR A 10 2.80 -20.75 -16.08
CA TYR A 10 1.95 -21.62 -15.25
C TYR A 10 1.09 -22.55 -16.11
N TRP A 11 0.58 -22.06 -17.23
CA TRP A 11 -0.16 -22.89 -18.18
C TRP A 11 0.71 -24.01 -18.77
N GLN A 12 1.97 -23.74 -19.11
CA GLN A 12 2.89 -24.75 -19.61
C GLN A 12 3.16 -25.83 -18.56
N GLU A 13 3.38 -25.46 -17.29
CA GLU A 13 3.59 -26.42 -16.21
C GLU A 13 2.36 -27.29 -15.94
N PHE A 14 1.16 -26.70 -15.94
CA PHE A 14 -0.07 -27.47 -15.86
C PHE A 14 -0.21 -28.43 -17.04
N THR A 15 0.05 -27.97 -18.26
CA THR A 15 -0.05 -28.81 -19.46
C THR A 15 0.93 -29.97 -19.44
N LYS A 16 2.17 -29.75 -18.97
CA LYS A 16 3.19 -30.81 -18.80
C LYS A 16 2.72 -31.89 -17.82
N CYS A 17 2.17 -31.49 -16.68
CA CYS A 17 1.64 -32.43 -15.70
C CYS A 17 0.41 -33.16 -16.26
N TYR A 18 -0.52 -32.43 -16.87
CA TYR A 18 -1.77 -32.99 -17.40
C TYR A 18 -1.51 -34.06 -18.47
N ALA A 19 -0.49 -33.85 -19.31
CA ALA A 19 -0.11 -34.79 -20.36
C ALA A 19 0.53 -36.09 -19.83
N SER A 20 1.08 -36.09 -18.61
CA SER A 20 1.77 -37.24 -18.03
C SER A 20 0.88 -38.11 -17.12
N VAL A 21 -0.33 -37.66 -16.80
CA VAL A 21 -1.24 -38.34 -15.85
C VAL A 21 -2.53 -38.81 -16.52
N THR A 22 -3.10 -39.89 -16.00
CA THR A 22 -4.41 -40.40 -16.47
C THR A 22 -5.59 -39.66 -15.84
N SER A 23 -5.40 -39.08 -14.65
CA SER A 23 -6.45 -38.35 -13.94
C SER A 23 -6.06 -36.89 -13.71
N PRO A 24 -6.91 -35.93 -14.11
CA PRO A 24 -6.61 -34.50 -14.02
C PRO A 24 -6.50 -34.00 -12.57
N LYS A 25 -7.03 -34.75 -11.60
CA LYS A 25 -6.94 -34.42 -10.17
C LYS A 25 -5.51 -34.51 -9.63
N GLN A 26 -4.61 -35.21 -10.32
CA GLN A 26 -3.22 -35.39 -9.90
C GLN A 26 -2.38 -34.11 -10.09
N CYS A 27 -2.82 -33.20 -10.96
CA CYS A 27 -2.16 -31.91 -11.24
C CYS A 27 -2.82 -30.73 -10.53
N GLY A 28 -3.46 -30.98 -9.38
CA GLY A 28 -4.14 -29.97 -8.58
C GLY A 28 -3.27 -28.74 -8.27
N PRO A 29 -2.02 -28.90 -7.78
CA PRO A 29 -1.15 -27.77 -7.48
C PRO A 29 -0.89 -26.86 -8.69
N GLN A 30 -0.49 -27.43 -9.83
CA GLN A 30 -0.19 -26.66 -11.05
C GLN A 30 -1.43 -25.97 -11.62
N ARG A 31 -2.59 -26.62 -11.51
CA ARG A 31 -3.88 -26.01 -11.88
C ARG A 31 -4.19 -24.82 -11.00
N ASP A 32 -4.00 -24.97 -9.69
CA ASP A 32 -4.33 -23.93 -8.72
C ASP A 32 -3.43 -22.71 -8.89
N ASP A 33 -2.15 -22.91 -9.24
CA ASP A 33 -1.22 -21.81 -9.56
C ASP A 33 -1.62 -21.07 -10.84
N TYR A 34 -2.03 -21.80 -11.89
CA TYR A 34 -2.54 -21.17 -13.11
C TYR A 34 -3.80 -20.33 -12.85
N LEU A 35 -4.75 -20.88 -12.09
CA LEU A 35 -5.98 -20.18 -11.72
C LEU A 35 -5.73 -19.00 -10.78
N GLU A 36 -4.75 -19.12 -9.88
CA GLU A 36 -4.28 -18.01 -9.04
C GLU A 36 -3.72 -16.89 -9.90
N CYS A 37 -2.86 -17.18 -10.88
CA CYS A 37 -2.30 -16.14 -11.76
C CYS A 37 -3.39 -15.40 -12.56
N VAL A 38 -4.39 -16.13 -13.07
CA VAL A 38 -5.46 -15.55 -13.89
C VAL A 38 -6.44 -14.72 -13.05
N HIS A 39 -6.83 -15.22 -11.87
CA HIS A 39 -7.91 -14.63 -11.09
C HIS A 39 -7.46 -13.84 -9.85
N ARG A 40 -6.22 -14.01 -9.41
CA ARG A 40 -5.62 -13.37 -8.22
C ARG A 40 -6.51 -13.44 -6.98
N THR A 41 -7.21 -14.57 -6.82
CA THR A 41 -8.18 -14.76 -5.72
C THR A 41 -7.51 -14.81 -4.35
N LYS A 42 -6.22 -15.13 -4.29
CA LYS A 42 -5.42 -15.16 -3.05
C LYS A 42 -4.63 -13.87 -2.87
N GLU A 43 -4.00 -13.37 -3.94
CA GLU A 43 -3.12 -12.20 -3.89
C GLU A 43 -3.86 -10.90 -3.55
N VAL A 44 -5.01 -10.63 -4.16
CA VAL A 44 -5.80 -9.41 -3.91
C VAL A 44 -6.24 -9.28 -2.44
N PRO A 45 -6.93 -10.26 -1.83
CA PRO A 45 -7.36 -10.14 -0.44
C PRO A 45 -6.16 -10.12 0.53
N ARG A 46 -5.05 -10.81 0.21
CA ARG A 46 -3.83 -10.76 1.02
C ARG A 46 -3.26 -9.34 1.05
N ASN A 47 -3.15 -8.68 -0.10
CA ASN A 47 -2.64 -7.31 -0.15
C ASN A 47 -3.57 -6.35 0.59
N ALA A 48 -4.88 -6.46 0.40
CA ALA A 48 -5.84 -5.64 1.14
C ALA A 48 -5.72 -5.81 2.66
N ALA A 49 -5.50 -7.05 3.14
CA ALA A 49 -5.27 -7.30 4.56
C ALA A 49 -3.97 -6.67 5.08
N LEU A 50 -2.91 -6.66 4.26
CA LEU A 50 -1.63 -6.02 4.61
C LEU A 50 -1.76 -4.49 4.64
N GLU A 51 -2.47 -3.89 3.69
CA GLU A 51 -2.74 -2.45 3.66
C GLU A 51 -3.49 -2.03 4.93
N VAL A 52 -4.55 -2.74 5.30
CA VAL A 52 -5.29 -2.49 6.54
C VAL A 52 -4.42 -2.65 7.78
N ALA A 53 -3.55 -3.66 7.81
CA ALA A 53 -2.63 -3.86 8.93
C ALA A 53 -1.61 -2.71 9.03
N PHE A 54 -1.09 -2.24 7.90
CA PHE A 54 -0.15 -1.13 7.82
C PHE A 54 -0.79 0.19 8.29
N GLU A 55 -2.00 0.50 7.84
CA GLU A 55 -2.74 1.70 8.26
C GLU A 55 -3.00 1.72 9.78
N ARG A 56 -3.33 0.56 10.36
CA ARG A 56 -3.51 0.43 11.81
C ARG A 56 -2.24 0.72 12.58
N GLN A 57 -1.11 0.20 12.10
CA GLN A 57 0.19 0.46 12.70
C GLN A 57 0.55 1.94 12.62
N LEU A 58 0.41 2.57 11.44
CA LEU A 58 0.64 4.00 11.27
C LEU A 58 -0.23 4.85 12.20
N ALA A 59 -1.50 4.49 12.36
CA ALA A 59 -2.41 5.20 13.25
C ALA A 59 -2.05 5.03 14.74
N GLN A 60 -1.42 3.92 15.13
CA GLN A 60 -0.90 3.72 16.49
C GLN A 60 0.34 4.57 16.71
N ASP A 61 1.31 4.50 15.80
CA ASP A 61 2.56 5.26 15.88
C ASP A 61 2.28 6.77 15.95
N LEU A 62 1.35 7.28 15.14
CA LEU A 62 0.96 8.70 15.18
C LEU A 62 0.30 9.09 16.52
N LYS A 63 -0.49 8.19 17.12
CA LYS A 63 -1.10 8.44 18.44
C LYS A 63 -0.07 8.44 19.54
N GLU A 64 0.91 7.54 19.48
CA GLU A 64 2.00 7.47 20.44
C GLU A 64 2.88 8.72 20.34
N HIS A 65 3.33 9.06 19.13
CA HIS A 65 4.09 10.28 18.89
C HIS A 65 3.33 11.54 19.32
N LYS A 66 2.01 11.61 19.08
CA LYS A 66 1.19 12.73 19.57
C LYS A 66 1.18 12.80 21.11
N LYS A 67 1.01 11.67 21.81
CA LYS A 67 1.06 11.64 23.28
C LYS A 67 2.42 12.09 23.82
N GLU A 68 3.51 11.71 23.14
CA GLU A 68 4.86 12.16 23.49
C GLU A 68 5.02 13.67 23.32
N LEU A 69 4.55 14.23 22.20
CA LEU A 69 4.54 15.68 21.97
C LEU A 69 3.70 16.43 23.00
N ASP A 70 2.49 15.95 23.29
CA ASP A 70 1.60 16.56 24.27
C ASP A 70 2.22 16.50 25.68
N ALA A 71 2.79 15.36 26.08
CA ALA A 71 3.50 15.21 27.37
C ALA A 71 4.74 16.11 27.47
N GLN A 72 5.45 16.33 26.36
CA GLN A 72 6.59 17.25 26.32
C GLN A 72 6.13 18.72 26.38
N ALA A 73 4.99 19.07 25.79
CA ALA A 73 4.41 20.41 25.86
C ALA A 73 3.96 20.78 27.28
N ASP A 74 3.41 19.83 28.03
CA ASP A 74 2.95 20.04 29.42
C ASP A 74 4.12 20.28 30.41
N GLY A 75 5.35 19.90 30.06
CA GLY A 75 6.54 20.03 30.92
C GLY A 75 7.39 21.29 30.70
N VAL A 76 7.09 22.12 29.70
CA VAL A 76 7.93 23.28 29.33
C VAL A 76 7.14 24.58 29.47
N PRO A 77 7.52 25.52 30.37
CA PRO A 77 6.98 26.87 30.36
C PRO A 77 7.50 27.59 29.12
N THR A 78 6.82 27.39 28.00
CA THR A 78 7.17 27.98 26.71
C THR A 78 6.76 29.44 26.69
N ARG A 79 7.61 30.31 27.24
CA ARG A 79 7.61 31.75 26.90
C ARG A 79 8.27 31.92 25.53
N VAL A 80 7.60 31.47 24.47
CA VAL A 80 8.01 31.79 23.10
C VAL A 80 7.20 32.98 22.63
N GLY A 81 7.88 34.09 22.34
CA GLY A 81 7.29 35.21 21.62
C GLY A 81 6.99 34.77 20.20
N LEU A 82 5.71 34.57 19.88
CA LEU A 82 5.27 34.32 18.51
C LEU A 82 5.62 35.54 17.64
N ILE A 83 6.54 35.36 16.68
CA ILE A 83 6.65 36.25 15.54
C ILE A 83 5.61 35.77 14.52
N PRO A 84 4.65 36.61 14.08
CA PRO A 84 3.72 36.23 13.03
C PRO A 84 4.48 36.00 11.72
N SER A 85 4.23 34.88 11.04
CA SER A 85 4.74 34.66 9.69
C SER A 85 4.02 35.59 8.69
N PRO A 86 4.72 36.09 7.66
CA PRO A 86 4.13 37.03 6.70
C PRO A 86 3.11 36.30 5.82
N THR A 87 1.91 36.87 5.74
CA THR A 87 0.83 36.44 4.85
C THR A 87 1.28 36.61 3.39
N LEU A 88 1.52 35.50 2.70
CA LEU A 88 1.60 35.43 1.24
C LEU A 88 0.18 35.56 0.68
N GLY A 89 -0.20 36.78 0.30
CA GLY A 89 -1.35 36.98 -0.56
C GLY A 89 -2.19 38.22 -0.27
N ASP A 90 -1.61 39.41 -0.34
CA ASP A 90 -2.35 40.61 -0.73
C ASP A 90 -1.42 41.50 -1.56
N SER A 91 -1.76 41.68 -2.84
CA SER A 91 -1.07 42.59 -3.75
C SER A 91 -1.20 44.04 -3.27
N PRO A 92 -0.18 44.90 -3.43
CA PRO A 92 -0.30 46.31 -3.08
C PRO A 92 -1.16 47.02 -4.13
N ALA A 93 -2.29 47.55 -3.68
CA ALA A 93 -2.99 48.63 -4.37
C ALA A 93 -2.12 49.89 -4.37
N SER A 94 -2.32 50.67 -5.42
CA SER A 94 -1.50 51.77 -5.91
C SER A 94 -1.54 53.05 -5.08
N ASP A 95 -0.60 53.93 -5.44
CA ASP A 95 -0.71 55.40 -5.53
C ASP A 95 -0.13 56.33 -4.44
N ASP A 96 0.67 57.25 -5.00
CA ASP A 96 0.86 58.67 -4.70
C ASP A 96 1.48 59.14 -3.37
N LYS A 97 2.71 59.67 -3.46
CA LYS A 97 2.99 61.11 -3.29
C LYS A 97 4.41 61.51 -3.71
#